data_AF-A0A2E5X5F5-F1
#
_entry.id   AF-A0A2E5X5F5-F1
#
_cell.length_a   1.000
_cell.length_b   1.000
_cell.length_c   1.000
_cell.angle_alpha   90.00
_cell.angle_beta   90.00
_cell.angle_gamma   90.00
#
_symmetry.space_group_name_H-M   'P 1'
#
loop_
_entity.id
_entity.type
_entity.pdbx_description
1 polymer ?
#
loop_
_entity_poly.entity_id
_entity_poly.type
_entity_poly.pdbx_seq_one_letter_code
_entity_poly.pdbx_strand_id
1 'polypeptide(L)'
;MRRSEFLAGSAAALLLLMGAGCSHQAEELHGEVSRLETELEGHQRIIVALRQDLEVQEEAHRKREEEWLSYTRALASLPVPDVPSPPGFIPVKEDEGAAPARSSEELALEEELRRVRVLDEEVCTQLGVLLRAEQVSGYRFLTVGSPGEGFAGPVVVRLSDQRGRPLGSLHAERFHLEASHAGKSVTMVFEEGGESHGGRPEVPFEGGRRRVPLLGVAPEPWLEALPGLFPEDERTGPRAQADEKLARRAKALNELLLEDTSDGYWRLKDCASLDGRIFREVQLEHRGRDGKLDKRLFTDQLSVQAGEQDASSGVILRLSEGVQDVRGELRPFLQGRFSIFLPGADAGAWRGAGLLR
;
A
#
# COMPACT_ATOMS: atom_id res chain seq x y z
N MET A 1 -67.75 -17.50 36.50
CA MET A 1 -67.41 -18.33 35.32
C MET A 1 -66.99 -17.50 34.10
N ARG A 2 -66.06 -16.53 34.21
CA ARG A 2 -65.54 -15.77 33.04
C ARG A 2 -64.10 -15.27 33.26
N ARG A 3 -63.19 -16.15 33.66
CA ARG A 3 -61.73 -15.86 33.70
C ARG A 3 -60.84 -17.01 33.22
N SER A 4 -61.37 -18.23 33.08
CA SER A 4 -60.61 -19.40 32.61
C SER A 4 -60.57 -19.56 31.08
N GLU A 5 -61.55 -19.01 30.35
CA GLU A 5 -61.64 -19.19 28.89
C GLU A 5 -60.75 -18.22 28.09
N PHE A 6 -60.38 -17.07 28.67
CA PHE A 6 -59.49 -16.10 28.00
C PHE A 6 -58.01 -16.48 28.04
N LEU A 7 -57.58 -17.25 29.05
CA LEU A 7 -56.19 -17.70 29.17
C LEU A 7 -55.90 -18.96 28.34
N ALA A 8 -56.91 -19.81 28.10
CA ALA A 8 -56.76 -20.99 27.25
C ALA A 8 -56.64 -20.65 25.75
N GLY A 9 -57.36 -19.63 25.26
CA GLY A 9 -57.26 -19.19 23.87
C GLY A 9 -55.93 -18.50 23.52
N SER A 10 -55.31 -17.82 24.48
CA SER A 10 -54.04 -17.11 24.26
C SER A 10 -52.83 -18.05 24.29
N ALA A 11 -52.86 -19.11 25.12
CA ALA A 11 -51.82 -20.13 25.15
C ALA A 11 -51.82 -21.02 23.89
N ALA A 12 -53.01 -21.36 23.36
CA ALA A 12 -53.12 -22.12 22.12
C ALA A 12 -52.65 -21.33 20.88
N ALA A 13 -52.92 -20.02 20.84
CA ALA A 13 -52.42 -19.14 19.79
C ALA A 13 -50.89 -18.95 19.83
N LEU A 14 -50.30 -18.88 21.03
CA LEU A 14 -48.83 -18.83 21.20
C LEU A 14 -48.15 -20.15 20.83
N LEU A 15 -48.76 -21.31 21.12
CA LEU A 15 -48.23 -22.63 20.73
C LEU A 15 -48.30 -22.86 19.21
N LEU A 16 -49.34 -22.35 18.53
CA LEU A 16 -49.44 -22.39 17.07
C LEU A 16 -48.45 -21.44 16.37
N LEU A 17 -48.22 -20.25 16.94
CA LEU A 17 -47.22 -19.30 16.43
C LEU A 17 -45.77 -19.77 16.66
N MET A 18 -45.49 -20.43 17.79
CA MET A 18 -44.16 -21.02 18.06
C MET A 18 -43.90 -22.27 17.21
N GLY A 19 -44.93 -23.10 16.95
CA GLY A 19 -44.82 -24.26 16.06
C GLY A 19 -44.59 -23.88 14.59
N ALA A 20 -45.24 -22.83 14.09
CA ALA A 20 -45.06 -22.31 12.73
C ALA A 20 -43.74 -21.53 12.55
N GLY A 21 -43.28 -20.83 13.60
CA GLY A 21 -41.96 -20.16 13.60
C GLY A 21 -40.80 -21.14 13.57
N CYS A 22 -40.91 -22.29 14.26
CA CYS A 22 -39.90 -23.33 14.23
C CYS A 22 -39.85 -24.11 12.90
N SER A 23 -40.98 -24.29 12.20
CA SER A 23 -40.97 -24.96 10.89
C SER A 23 -40.33 -24.09 9.80
N HIS A 24 -40.59 -22.78 9.80
CA HIS A 24 -40.00 -21.85 8.84
C HIS A 24 -38.48 -21.68 9.06
N GLN A 25 -38.04 -21.59 10.32
CA GLN A 25 -36.60 -21.56 10.63
C GLN A 25 -35.89 -22.88 10.25
N ALA A 26 -36.56 -24.03 10.41
CA ALA A 26 -35.99 -25.31 10.01
C ALA A 26 -35.86 -25.45 8.49
N GLU A 27 -36.83 -24.96 7.71
CA GLU A 27 -36.76 -24.94 6.25
C GLU A 27 -35.69 -23.96 5.72
N GLU A 28 -35.54 -22.80 6.34
CA GLU A 28 -34.52 -21.80 5.99
C GLU A 28 -33.10 -22.33 6.28
N LEU A 29 -32.90 -22.93 7.45
CA LEU A 29 -31.63 -23.60 7.79
C LEU A 29 -31.32 -24.78 6.87
N HIS A 30 -32.33 -25.55 6.46
CA HIS A 30 -32.13 -26.65 5.51
C HIS A 30 -31.71 -26.13 4.13
N GLY A 31 -32.31 -25.03 3.67
CA GLY A 31 -31.90 -24.35 2.43
C GLY A 31 -30.47 -23.80 2.48
N GLU A 32 -30.06 -23.22 3.61
CA GLU A 32 -28.68 -22.77 3.82
C GLU A 32 -27.68 -23.94 3.84
N VAL A 33 -28.01 -25.04 4.52
CA VAL A 33 -27.16 -26.25 4.55
C VAL A 33 -27.01 -26.82 3.15
N SER A 34 -28.09 -26.99 2.38
CA SER A 34 -27.99 -27.48 1.01
C SER A 34 -27.18 -26.54 0.10
N ARG A 35 -27.28 -25.23 0.28
CA ARG A 35 -26.46 -24.26 -0.45
C ARG A 35 -24.97 -24.42 -0.10
N LEU A 36 -24.64 -24.50 1.19
CA LEU A 36 -23.27 -24.69 1.66
C LEU A 36 -22.68 -26.03 1.21
N GLU A 37 -23.48 -27.10 1.16
CA GLU A 37 -23.07 -28.39 0.62
C GLU A 37 -22.71 -28.29 -0.86
N THR A 38 -23.54 -27.61 -1.68
CA THR A 38 -23.22 -27.40 -3.11
C THR A 38 -21.97 -26.54 -3.33
N GLU A 39 -21.75 -25.55 -2.47
CA GLU A 39 -20.57 -24.68 -2.52
C GLU A 39 -19.30 -25.45 -2.12
N LEU A 40 -19.41 -26.31 -1.10
CA LEU A 40 -18.32 -27.16 -0.64
C LEU A 40 -17.94 -28.22 -1.67
N GLU A 41 -18.91 -28.84 -2.35
CA GLU A 41 -18.64 -29.72 -3.50
C GLU A 41 -17.97 -28.97 -4.66
N GLY A 42 -18.39 -27.72 -4.93
CA GLY A 42 -17.76 -26.87 -5.93
C GLY A 42 -16.29 -26.59 -5.61
N HIS A 43 -16.01 -26.19 -4.37
CA HIS A 43 -14.65 -25.96 -3.89
C HIS A 43 -13.80 -27.24 -3.91
N GLN A 44 -14.37 -28.40 -3.55
CA GLN A 44 -13.66 -29.68 -3.62
C GLN A 44 -13.26 -30.02 -5.06
N ARG A 45 -14.13 -29.80 -6.05
CA ARG A 45 -13.80 -30.02 -7.47
C ARG A 45 -12.66 -29.11 -7.93
N ILE A 46 -12.68 -27.85 -7.53
CA ILE A 46 -11.61 -26.89 -7.86
C ILE A 46 -10.28 -27.31 -7.22
N ILE A 47 -10.28 -27.74 -5.96
CA ILE A 47 -9.06 -28.21 -5.28
C ILE A 47 -8.47 -29.43 -5.99
N VAL A 48 -9.31 -30.38 -6.43
CA VAL A 48 -8.84 -31.56 -7.18
C VAL A 48 -8.22 -31.14 -8.51
N ALA A 49 -8.86 -30.26 -9.27
CA ALA A 49 -8.32 -29.76 -10.54
C ALA A 49 -6.98 -29.04 -10.35
N LEU A 50 -6.89 -28.14 -9.38
CA LEU A 50 -5.65 -27.39 -9.10
C LEU A 50 -4.51 -28.30 -8.64
N ARG A 51 -4.80 -29.38 -7.90
CA ARG A 51 -3.79 -30.37 -7.51
C ARG A 51 -3.25 -31.13 -8.72
N GLN A 52 -4.13 -31.53 -9.64
CA GLN A 52 -3.72 -32.18 -10.89
C GLN A 52 -2.87 -31.25 -11.75
N ASP A 53 -3.26 -29.98 -11.88
CA ASP A 53 -2.48 -28.99 -12.62
C ASP A 53 -1.09 -28.77 -12.00
N LEU A 54 -1.01 -28.75 -10.67
CA LEU A 54 0.27 -28.63 -9.97
C LEU A 54 1.18 -29.84 -10.23
N GLU A 55 0.64 -31.06 -10.17
CA GLU A 55 1.40 -32.28 -10.48
C GLU A 55 1.95 -32.25 -11.92
N VAL A 56 1.14 -31.83 -12.90
CA VAL A 56 1.57 -31.70 -14.30
C VAL A 56 2.69 -30.66 -14.45
N GLN A 57 2.58 -29.52 -13.76
CA GLN A 57 3.61 -28.48 -13.78
C GLN A 57 4.91 -28.94 -13.13
N GLU A 58 4.83 -29.65 -12.00
CA GLU A 58 5.99 -30.20 -11.30
C GLU A 58 6.71 -31.27 -12.15
N GLU A 59 5.97 -32.13 -12.85
CA GLU A 59 6.54 -33.09 -13.79
C GLU A 59 7.24 -32.40 -14.97
N ALA A 60 6.62 -31.35 -15.53
CA ALA A 60 7.22 -30.57 -16.61
C ALA A 60 8.47 -29.80 -16.16
N HIS A 61 8.50 -29.31 -14.91
CA HIS A 61 9.67 -28.67 -14.33
C HIS A 61 10.80 -29.69 -14.13
N ARG A 62 10.49 -30.82 -13.48
CA ARG A 62 11.45 -31.91 -13.23
C ARG A 62 12.09 -32.41 -14.52
N LYS A 63 11.30 -32.58 -15.58
CA LYS A 63 11.80 -32.98 -16.90
C LYS A 63 12.79 -31.96 -17.48
N ARG A 64 12.49 -30.65 -17.38
CA ARG A 64 13.41 -29.59 -17.83
C ARG A 64 14.69 -29.55 -16.99
N GLU A 65 14.59 -29.76 -15.69
CA GLU A 65 15.77 -29.85 -14.82
C GLU A 65 16.65 -31.07 -15.17
N GLU A 66 16.05 -32.22 -15.44
CA GLU A 66 16.75 -33.41 -15.91
C GLU A 66 17.43 -33.19 -17.26
N GLU A 67 16.75 -32.56 -18.22
CA GLU A 67 17.30 -32.17 -19.52
C GLU A 67 18.49 -31.20 -19.35
N TRP A 68 18.37 -30.21 -18.47
CA TRP A 68 19.43 -29.25 -18.15
C TRP A 68 20.63 -29.91 -17.47
N LEU A 69 20.39 -30.79 -16.50
CA LEU A 69 21.44 -31.56 -15.82
C LEU A 69 22.14 -32.53 -16.78
N SER A 70 21.40 -33.13 -17.71
CA SER A 70 21.95 -33.96 -18.78
C SER A 70 22.84 -33.14 -19.71
N TYR A 71 22.36 -31.97 -20.16
CA TYR A 71 23.12 -31.05 -21.02
C TYR A 71 24.41 -30.55 -20.35
N THR A 72 24.32 -30.12 -19.09
CA THR A 72 25.49 -29.64 -18.33
C THR A 72 26.48 -30.75 -18.01
N ARG A 73 26.02 -31.98 -17.71
CA ARG A 73 26.91 -33.14 -17.61
C ARG A 73 27.57 -33.48 -18.94
N ALA A 74 26.85 -33.40 -20.05
CA ALA A 74 27.42 -33.59 -21.38
C ALA A 74 28.53 -32.57 -21.65
N LEU A 75 28.29 -31.29 -21.36
CA LEU A 75 29.30 -30.23 -21.46
C LEU A 75 30.51 -30.46 -20.55
N ALA A 76 30.29 -30.91 -19.31
CA ALA A 76 31.37 -31.21 -18.37
C ALA A 76 32.16 -32.49 -18.72
N SER A 77 31.53 -33.42 -19.44
CA SER A 77 32.14 -34.68 -19.89
C SER A 77 32.91 -34.55 -21.21
N LEU A 78 32.79 -33.42 -21.90
CA LEU A 78 33.66 -33.10 -23.02
C LEU A 78 35.07 -32.89 -22.44
N PRO A 79 36.07 -33.74 -22.78
CA PRO A 79 37.44 -33.43 -22.44
C PRO A 79 37.77 -32.14 -23.18
N VAL A 80 38.08 -31.06 -22.46
CA VAL A 80 38.64 -29.86 -23.07
C VAL A 80 39.97 -30.29 -23.70
N PRO A 81 40.07 -30.45 -25.02
CA PRO A 81 41.36 -30.69 -25.62
C PRO A 81 42.05 -29.32 -25.68
N ASP A 82 43.38 -29.30 -25.60
CA ASP A 82 44.14 -28.23 -26.25
C ASP A 82 43.52 -28.03 -27.63
N VAL A 83 42.94 -26.86 -27.86
CA VAL A 83 42.06 -26.58 -29.00
C VAL A 83 42.74 -27.04 -30.30
N PRO A 84 42.29 -28.13 -30.93
CA PRO A 84 42.84 -28.55 -32.22
C PRO A 84 42.42 -27.51 -33.25
N SER A 85 43.35 -27.11 -34.11
CA SER A 85 43.04 -26.20 -35.22
C SER A 85 41.83 -26.74 -36.02
N PRO A 86 40.87 -25.87 -36.38
CA PRO A 86 39.65 -26.29 -37.05
C PRO A 86 39.97 -27.02 -38.37
N PRO A 87 39.20 -28.07 -38.72
CA PRO A 87 39.42 -28.81 -39.95
C PRO A 87 39.15 -27.94 -41.18
N GLY A 88 40.02 -28.01 -42.19
CA GLY A 88 40.09 -27.08 -43.32
C GLY A 88 38.90 -27.01 -44.28
N PHE A 89 37.77 -27.64 -43.96
CA PHE A 89 36.49 -27.42 -44.65
C PHE A 89 35.62 -26.36 -43.96
N ILE A 90 35.96 -25.97 -42.73
CA ILE A 90 35.48 -24.73 -42.13
C ILE A 90 36.32 -23.65 -42.80
N PRO A 91 35.73 -22.73 -43.60
CA PRO A 91 36.49 -21.59 -44.08
C PRO A 91 37.04 -20.89 -42.82
N VAL A 92 38.36 -20.88 -42.69
CA VAL A 92 39.03 -19.97 -41.76
C VAL A 92 38.49 -18.63 -42.19
N LYS A 93 37.62 -18.04 -41.35
CA LYS A 93 37.30 -16.64 -41.46
C LYS A 93 38.66 -15.99 -41.29
N GLU A 94 39.29 -15.61 -42.40
CA GLU A 94 40.40 -14.69 -42.35
C GLU A 94 39.93 -13.57 -41.43
N ASP A 95 40.81 -13.22 -40.50
CA ASP A 95 40.63 -12.13 -39.55
C ASP A 95 40.63 -10.79 -40.34
N GLU A 96 39.73 -10.67 -41.32
CA GLU A 96 39.35 -9.44 -41.97
C GLU A 96 38.32 -8.77 -41.07
N GLY A 97 38.87 -8.05 -40.11
CA GLY A 97 38.13 -7.14 -39.26
C GLY A 97 38.46 -7.38 -37.81
N ALA A 98 39.33 -6.52 -37.27
CA ALA A 98 39.16 -6.06 -35.90
C ALA A 98 37.66 -6.00 -35.60
N ALA A 99 37.22 -6.59 -34.48
CA ALA A 99 35.86 -6.39 -33.98
C ALA A 99 35.49 -4.93 -34.28
N PRO A 100 34.42 -4.66 -35.06
CA PRO A 100 34.18 -3.33 -35.62
C PRO A 100 34.38 -2.36 -34.48
N ALA A 101 35.28 -1.37 -34.66
CA ALA A 101 35.63 -0.44 -33.61
C ALA A 101 34.31 0.04 -33.00
N ARG A 102 34.04 -0.39 -31.75
CA ARG A 102 32.75 -0.14 -31.09
C ARG A 102 32.46 1.33 -31.28
N SER A 103 31.28 1.65 -31.78
CA SER A 103 30.98 3.04 -32.07
C SER A 103 31.10 3.84 -30.78
N SER A 104 31.46 5.13 -30.89
CA SER A 104 31.48 5.99 -29.71
C SER A 104 30.13 6.00 -28.98
N GLU A 105 29.04 5.74 -29.70
CA GLU A 105 27.68 5.64 -29.17
C GLU A 105 27.46 4.33 -28.38
N GLU A 106 27.98 3.19 -28.86
CA GLU A 106 27.90 1.91 -28.16
C GLU A 106 28.69 1.93 -26.84
N LEU A 107 29.89 2.53 -26.85
CA LEU A 107 30.70 2.68 -25.65
C LEU A 107 30.05 3.63 -24.64
N ALA A 108 29.46 4.74 -25.11
CA ALA A 108 28.73 5.66 -24.26
C ALA A 108 27.49 5.00 -23.63
N LEU A 109 26.74 4.20 -24.40
CA LEU A 109 25.58 3.47 -23.90
C LEU A 109 25.98 2.41 -22.86
N GLU A 110 27.06 1.67 -23.10
CA GLU A 110 27.58 0.67 -22.16
C GLU A 110 28.03 1.31 -20.85
N GLU A 111 28.70 2.47 -20.93
CA GLU A 111 29.11 3.23 -19.74
C GLU A 111 27.89 3.77 -18.97
N GLU A 112 26.87 4.26 -19.67
CA GLU A 112 25.65 4.74 -19.04
C GLU A 112 24.87 3.61 -18.35
N LEU A 113 24.71 2.46 -19.01
CA LEU A 113 24.10 1.27 -18.40
C LEU A 113 24.87 0.80 -17.17
N ARG A 114 26.20 0.90 -17.19
CA ARG A 114 27.03 0.59 -16.03
C ARG A 114 26.79 1.55 -14.88
N ARG A 115 26.69 2.86 -15.16
CA ARG A 115 26.38 3.88 -14.14
C ARG A 115 25.01 3.64 -13.51
N VAL A 116 23.99 3.37 -14.33
CA VAL A 116 22.64 3.06 -13.85
C VAL A 116 22.66 1.83 -12.93
N ARG A 117 23.37 0.75 -13.29
CA ARG A 117 23.50 -0.45 -12.45
C ARG A 117 24.17 -0.17 -11.10
N VAL A 118 25.23 0.63 -11.09
CA VAL A 118 25.92 0.99 -9.84
C VAL A 118 24.97 1.78 -8.93
N LEU A 119 24.25 2.77 -9.48
CA LEU A 119 23.26 3.54 -8.73
C LEU A 119 22.12 2.65 -8.21
N ASP A 120 21.62 1.72 -9.02
CA ASP A 120 20.59 0.75 -8.63
C ASP A 120 21.03 -0.11 -7.44
N GLU A 121 22.24 -0.66 -7.50
CA GLU A 121 22.83 -1.47 -6.42
C GLU A 121 23.05 -0.66 -5.13
N GLU A 122 23.50 0.59 -5.25
CA GLU A 122 23.68 1.50 -4.12
C GLU A 122 22.33 1.81 -3.44
N VAL A 123 21.30 2.17 -4.21
CA VAL A 123 19.96 2.47 -3.69
C VAL A 123 19.35 1.23 -3.03
N CYS A 124 19.44 0.07 -3.68
CA CYS A 124 18.95 -1.20 -3.14
C CYS A 124 19.67 -1.56 -1.82
N THR A 125 20.98 -1.30 -1.73
CA THR A 125 21.77 -1.51 -0.51
C THR A 125 21.30 -0.58 0.61
N GLN A 126 21.12 0.71 0.33
CA GLN A 126 20.64 1.70 1.30
C GLN A 126 19.22 1.40 1.79
N LEU A 127 18.28 1.07 0.89
CA LEU A 127 16.94 0.60 1.25
C LEU A 127 17.01 -0.61 2.17
N GLY A 128 17.84 -1.59 1.86
CA GLY A 128 18.04 -2.77 2.69
C GLY A 128 18.62 -2.45 4.08
N VAL A 129 19.49 -1.44 4.20
CA VAL A 129 20.01 -0.97 5.50
C VAL A 129 18.90 -0.30 6.31
N LEU A 130 18.17 0.64 5.72
CA LEU A 130 17.09 1.38 6.37
C LEU A 130 15.97 0.44 6.83
N LEU A 131 15.49 -0.45 5.96
CA LEU A 131 14.46 -1.44 6.32
C LEU A 131 14.88 -2.32 7.49
N ARG A 132 16.15 -2.78 7.51
CA ARG A 132 16.67 -3.56 8.64
C ARG A 132 16.78 -2.77 9.93
N ALA A 133 17.17 -1.49 9.85
CA ALA A 133 17.20 -0.60 11.02
C ALA A 133 15.81 -0.47 11.65
N GLU A 134 14.76 -0.43 10.81
CA GLU A 134 13.36 -0.41 11.23
C GLU A 134 12.75 -1.80 11.47
N GLN A 135 13.57 -2.86 11.52
CA GLN A 135 13.15 -4.26 11.73
C GLN A 135 12.16 -4.80 10.68
N VAL A 136 12.15 -4.22 9.49
CA VAL A 136 11.35 -4.66 8.35
C VAL A 136 12.14 -5.70 7.54
N SER A 137 11.80 -6.98 7.70
CA SER A 137 12.51 -8.10 7.07
C SER A 137 11.78 -8.73 5.86
N GLY A 138 10.53 -8.33 5.62
CA GLY A 138 9.68 -8.95 4.59
C GLY A 138 9.92 -8.46 3.16
N TYR A 139 10.74 -7.43 2.96
CA TYR A 139 10.98 -6.81 1.65
C TYR A 139 12.47 -6.80 1.33
N ARG A 140 12.82 -7.33 0.16
CA ARG A 140 14.18 -7.26 -0.37
C ARG A 140 14.15 -6.77 -1.80
N PHE A 141 14.62 -5.55 -2.01
CA PHE A 141 14.77 -4.96 -3.34
C PHE A 141 15.84 -5.72 -4.12
N LEU A 142 15.49 -6.16 -5.33
CA LEU A 142 16.41 -6.78 -6.28
C LEU A 142 16.93 -5.76 -7.30
N THR A 143 16.07 -4.82 -7.67
CA THR A 143 16.36 -3.62 -8.46
C THR A 143 15.27 -2.60 -8.17
N VAL A 144 15.63 -1.32 -8.13
CA VAL A 144 14.74 -0.16 -8.16
C VAL A 144 14.63 0.46 -9.56
N GLY A 145 15.51 0.03 -10.48
CA GLY A 145 15.51 0.47 -11.86
C GLY A 145 16.18 1.82 -12.04
N SER A 146 15.72 2.57 -13.04
CA SER A 146 16.30 3.87 -13.37
C SER A 146 15.71 4.97 -12.48
N PRO A 147 16.53 5.91 -12.00
CA PRO A 147 16.04 7.03 -11.21
C PRO A 147 15.22 7.99 -12.09
N GLY A 148 14.12 8.48 -11.53
CA GLY A 148 13.30 9.57 -12.05
C GLY A 148 13.21 10.71 -11.04
N GLU A 149 12.43 11.73 -11.36
CA GLU A 149 12.22 12.88 -10.48
C GLU A 149 11.23 12.52 -9.36
N GLY A 150 11.76 12.11 -8.20
CA GLY A 150 10.95 11.72 -7.04
C GLY A 150 10.38 10.31 -7.11
N PHE A 151 10.90 9.46 -8.00
CA PHE A 151 10.56 8.04 -8.11
C PHE A 151 11.73 7.29 -8.77
N ALA A 152 11.65 5.96 -8.82
CA ALA A 152 12.51 5.10 -9.63
C ALA A 152 11.67 3.98 -10.27
N GLY A 153 12.15 3.40 -11.37
CA GLY A 153 11.48 2.25 -11.97
C GLY A 153 12.13 1.74 -13.26
N PRO A 154 11.76 0.52 -13.71
CA PRO A 154 10.87 -0.44 -13.05
C PRO A 154 11.52 -1.11 -11.83
N VAL A 155 10.74 -1.46 -10.82
CA VAL A 155 11.20 -2.04 -9.54
C VAL A 155 10.82 -3.52 -9.43
N VAL A 156 11.70 -4.30 -8.80
CA VAL A 156 11.41 -5.70 -8.43
C VAL A 156 11.82 -5.95 -6.99
N VAL A 157 10.87 -6.44 -6.19
CA VAL A 157 11.04 -6.74 -4.78
C VAL A 157 10.72 -8.20 -4.52
N ARG A 158 11.59 -8.89 -3.81
CA ARG A 158 11.31 -10.21 -3.26
C ARG A 158 10.60 -10.07 -1.92
N LEU A 159 9.49 -10.77 -1.77
CA LEU A 159 8.71 -10.84 -0.54
C LEU A 159 9.14 -12.04 0.28
N SER A 160 9.29 -11.86 1.59
CA SER A 160 9.67 -12.91 2.54
C SER A 160 8.78 -12.91 3.77
N ASP A 161 8.60 -14.09 4.37
CA ASP A 161 7.94 -14.22 5.67
C ASP A 161 8.85 -13.76 6.81
N GLN A 162 8.32 -13.74 8.03
CA GLN A 162 9.09 -13.37 9.23
C GLN A 162 10.26 -14.31 9.54
N ARG A 163 10.31 -15.50 8.92
CA ARG A 163 11.39 -16.48 9.04
C ARG A 163 12.39 -16.38 7.88
N GLY A 164 12.23 -15.40 6.99
CA GLY A 164 13.06 -15.17 5.81
C GLY A 164 12.78 -16.11 4.64
N ARG A 165 11.68 -16.87 4.67
CA ARG A 165 11.30 -17.76 3.56
C ARG A 165 10.68 -16.93 2.44
N PRO A 166 11.00 -17.23 1.17
CA PRO A 166 10.39 -16.51 0.04
C PRO A 166 8.87 -16.77 0.01
N LEU A 167 8.09 -15.69 0.00
CA LEU A 167 6.64 -15.72 -0.19
C LEU A 167 6.26 -15.47 -1.66
N GLY A 168 7.06 -14.66 -2.35
CA GLY A 168 6.80 -14.30 -3.74
C GLY A 168 7.59 -13.07 -4.18
N SER A 169 7.05 -12.34 -5.14
CA SER A 169 7.64 -11.11 -5.66
C SER A 169 6.58 -10.04 -5.92
N LEU A 170 7.01 -8.79 -5.79
CA LEU A 170 6.29 -7.60 -6.22
C LEU A 170 7.09 -6.99 -7.36
N HIS A 171 6.39 -6.53 -8.39
CA HIS A 171 6.98 -5.71 -9.45
C HIS A 171 6.07 -4.50 -9.68
N ALA A 172 6.65 -3.39 -10.12
CA ALA A 172 5.92 -2.17 -10.43
C ALA A 172 6.70 -1.31 -11.43
N GLU A 173 6.00 -0.54 -12.25
CA GLU A 173 6.65 0.39 -13.18
C GLU A 173 7.25 1.60 -12.44
N ARG A 174 6.66 2.00 -11.31
CA ARG A 174 7.16 3.14 -10.52
C ARG A 174 7.18 2.82 -9.04
N PHE A 175 8.23 3.29 -8.38
CA PHE A 175 8.44 3.21 -6.95
C PHE A 175 8.89 4.55 -6.39
N HIS A 176 8.24 5.01 -5.33
CA HIS A 176 8.68 6.17 -4.59
C HIS A 176 8.41 5.99 -3.10
N LEU A 177 9.00 6.88 -2.31
CA LEU A 177 8.80 6.97 -0.88
C LEU A 177 8.00 8.22 -0.56
N GLU A 178 7.08 8.10 0.38
CA GLU A 178 6.35 9.24 0.93
C GLU A 178 6.68 9.38 2.42
N ALA A 179 7.12 10.56 2.83
CA ALA A 179 7.47 10.88 4.20
C ALA A 179 6.31 11.59 4.91
N SER A 180 5.95 11.08 6.09
CA SER A 180 5.11 11.80 7.03
C SER A 180 5.88 12.23 8.25
N HIS A 181 6.18 13.52 8.32
CA HIS A 181 6.88 14.13 9.45
C HIS A 181 5.97 14.21 10.66
N ALA A 182 4.72 14.61 10.47
CA ALA A 182 3.75 14.65 11.57
C ALA A 182 3.41 13.24 12.06
N GLY A 183 3.23 12.30 11.13
CA GLY A 183 2.87 10.92 11.43
C GLY A 183 4.03 10.06 11.93
N LYS A 184 5.28 10.52 11.77
CA LYS A 184 6.50 9.71 11.96
C LYS A 184 6.36 8.38 11.24
N SER A 185 6.22 8.44 9.93
CA SER A 185 6.14 7.26 9.09
C SER A 185 6.75 7.49 7.72
N VAL A 186 7.22 6.41 7.11
CA VAL A 186 7.62 6.37 5.69
C VAL A 186 6.72 5.37 4.99
N THR A 187 6.16 5.73 3.84
CA THR A 187 5.34 4.82 3.04
C THR A 187 6.09 4.45 1.77
N MET A 188 6.27 3.15 1.56
CA MET A 188 6.70 2.62 0.27
C MET A 188 5.50 2.56 -0.67
N VAL A 189 5.59 3.25 -1.81
CA VAL A 189 4.51 3.32 -2.80
C VAL A 189 4.98 2.71 -4.11
N PHE A 190 4.22 1.71 -4.56
CA PHE A 190 4.42 1.02 -5.82
C PHE A 190 3.22 1.32 -6.73
N GLU A 191 3.48 1.77 -7.95
CA GLU A 191 2.44 2.12 -8.91
C GLU A 191 2.56 1.27 -10.17
N GLU A 192 1.41 0.90 -10.75
CA GLU A 192 1.31 0.17 -12.01
C GLU A 192 2.08 -1.15 -11.96
N GLY A 193 1.57 -2.11 -11.18
CA GLY A 193 2.24 -3.39 -10.98
C GLY A 193 1.36 -4.42 -10.30
N GLY A 194 1.99 -5.46 -9.79
CA GLY A 194 1.33 -6.60 -9.17
C GLY A 194 2.21 -7.43 -8.25
N GLU A 195 1.55 -8.28 -7.46
CA GLU A 195 2.15 -9.20 -6.51
C GLU A 195 1.91 -10.65 -6.94
N SER A 196 2.95 -11.47 -6.94
CA SER A 196 2.86 -12.92 -7.07
C SER A 196 3.13 -13.58 -5.71
N HIS A 197 2.40 -14.65 -5.40
CA HIS A 197 2.54 -15.39 -4.15
C HIS A 197 2.62 -16.89 -4.41
N GLY A 198 3.70 -17.54 -3.98
CA GLY A 198 3.84 -19.01 -4.01
C GLY A 198 3.58 -19.65 -5.38
N GLY A 199 4.02 -19.00 -6.48
CA GLY A 199 3.83 -19.48 -7.85
C GLY A 199 2.42 -19.28 -8.41
N ARG A 200 1.51 -18.60 -7.69
CA ARG A 200 0.20 -18.19 -8.21
C ARG A 200 0.35 -17.10 -9.28
N PRO A 201 -0.65 -16.96 -10.18
CA PRO A 201 -0.71 -15.85 -11.10
C PRO A 201 -0.58 -14.52 -10.36
N GLU A 202 0.09 -13.59 -11.02
CA GLU A 202 0.25 -12.23 -10.54
C GLU A 202 -1.11 -11.56 -10.35
N VAL A 203 -1.27 -10.91 -9.20
CA VAL A 203 -2.47 -10.14 -8.88
C VAL A 203 -2.10 -8.65 -9.00
N PRO A 204 -2.75 -7.89 -9.89
CA PRO A 204 -2.48 -6.47 -10.02
C PRO A 204 -2.85 -5.72 -8.74
N PHE A 205 -2.17 -4.61 -8.48
CA PHE A 205 -2.49 -3.77 -7.33
C PHE A 205 -3.92 -3.22 -7.43
N GLU A 206 -4.64 -3.23 -6.31
CA GLU A 206 -5.95 -2.59 -6.23
C GLU A 206 -5.83 -1.09 -6.51
N GLY A 207 -6.61 -0.59 -7.46
CA GLY A 207 -6.51 0.82 -7.91
C GLY A 207 -5.17 1.17 -8.56
N GLY A 208 -4.41 0.17 -9.03
CA GLY A 208 -3.11 0.36 -9.68
C GLY A 208 -1.99 0.80 -8.73
N ARG A 209 -2.21 0.77 -7.41
CA ARG A 209 -1.23 1.23 -6.42
C ARG A 209 -1.17 0.33 -5.19
N ARG A 210 0.04 0.04 -4.73
CA ARG A 210 0.30 -0.66 -3.48
C ARG A 210 1.06 0.27 -2.54
N ARG A 211 0.48 0.50 -1.36
CA ARG A 211 1.07 1.32 -0.30
C ARG A 211 1.44 0.43 0.88
N VAL A 212 2.67 0.52 1.34
CA VAL A 212 3.20 -0.21 2.49
C VAL A 212 3.74 0.82 3.50
N PRO A 213 2.94 1.19 4.51
CA PRO A 213 3.34 2.17 5.51
C PRO A 213 4.23 1.54 6.57
N LEU A 214 5.34 2.21 6.86
CA LEU A 214 6.27 1.92 7.95
C LEU A 214 5.99 2.90 9.09
N LEU A 215 5.18 2.46 10.05
CA LEU A 215 4.71 3.30 11.15
C LEU A 215 5.75 3.43 12.27
N GLY A 216 5.83 4.60 12.88
CA GLY A 216 6.78 4.86 13.98
C GLY A 216 8.22 5.06 13.52
N VAL A 217 8.42 5.22 12.21
CA VAL A 217 9.72 5.43 11.57
C VAL A 217 9.97 6.93 11.41
N ALA A 218 11.13 7.40 11.86
CA ALA A 218 11.55 8.78 11.62
C ALA A 218 11.88 8.95 10.11
N PRO A 219 11.27 9.92 9.39
CA PRO A 219 11.52 10.09 7.96
C PRO A 219 12.90 10.71 7.66
N GLU A 220 13.52 11.42 8.61
CA GLU A 220 14.75 12.19 8.35
C GLU A 220 15.93 11.33 7.85
N PRO A 221 16.27 10.18 8.46
CA PRO A 221 17.33 9.31 7.95
C PRO A 221 17.05 8.77 6.54
N TRP A 222 15.78 8.60 6.18
CA TRP A 222 15.39 8.13 4.86
C TRP A 222 15.52 9.22 3.81
N LEU A 223 15.08 10.45 4.15
CA LEU A 223 15.22 11.63 3.31
C LEU A 223 16.69 11.97 3.03
N GLU A 224 17.56 11.80 4.03
CA GLU A 224 19.00 12.03 3.89
C GLU A 224 19.68 10.98 3.01
N ALA A 225 19.34 9.70 3.20
CA ALA A 225 19.98 8.60 2.47
C ALA A 225 19.48 8.48 1.02
N LEU A 226 18.18 8.65 0.80
CA LEU A 226 17.50 8.36 -0.47
C LEU A 226 16.64 9.53 -0.97
N PRO A 227 17.18 10.77 -1.05
CA PRO A 227 16.39 11.94 -1.42
C PRO A 227 15.72 11.79 -2.78
N GLY A 228 16.37 11.13 -3.74
CA GLY A 228 15.88 10.91 -5.10
C GLY A 228 14.54 10.16 -5.18
N LEU A 229 14.21 9.35 -4.17
CA LEU A 229 12.97 8.57 -4.13
C LEU A 229 11.79 9.32 -3.51
N PHE A 230 12.03 10.49 -2.91
CA PHE A 230 10.96 11.34 -2.38
C PHE A 230 10.57 12.41 -3.40
N PRO A 231 9.27 12.72 -3.55
CA PRO A 231 8.80 13.90 -4.27
C PRO A 231 9.47 15.20 -3.75
N GLU A 232 9.69 16.19 -4.63
CA GLU A 232 10.41 17.41 -4.26
C GLU A 232 9.76 18.20 -3.12
N ASP A 233 8.43 18.21 -3.07
CA ASP A 233 7.65 18.93 -2.06
C ASP A 233 7.80 18.34 -0.65
N GLU A 234 8.15 17.06 -0.54
CA GLU A 234 8.39 16.38 0.73
C GLU A 234 9.83 16.58 1.23
N ARG A 235 10.81 16.68 0.33
CA ARG A 235 12.24 16.82 0.68
C ARG A 235 12.57 18.03 1.53
N THR A 236 11.79 19.09 1.39
CA THR A 236 12.14 20.39 1.94
C THR A 236 11.67 20.58 3.38
N GLY A 237 10.80 19.69 3.88
CA GLY A 237 10.08 19.84 5.14
C GLY A 237 9.27 21.15 5.22
N PRO A 238 8.41 21.33 6.22
CA PRO A 238 7.79 22.63 6.43
C PRO A 238 8.82 23.63 6.93
N ARG A 239 8.95 24.74 6.21
CA ARG A 239 9.69 25.90 6.69
C ARG A 239 8.90 26.50 7.86
N ALA A 240 9.45 26.39 9.07
CA ALA A 240 8.92 27.07 10.25
C ALA A 240 8.88 28.58 10.00
N GLN A 241 7.71 29.10 9.64
CA GLN A 241 7.44 30.53 9.71
C GLN A 241 6.76 30.80 11.04
N ALA A 242 7.44 31.55 11.91
CA ALA A 242 6.80 32.18 13.05
C ALA A 242 5.84 33.25 12.53
N ASP A 243 4.66 32.81 12.08
CA ASP A 243 3.71 33.66 11.38
C ASP A 243 2.52 33.96 12.29
N GLU A 244 2.34 35.24 12.61
CA GLU A 244 1.15 35.73 13.31
C GLU A 244 -0.15 35.33 12.57
N LYS A 245 -0.07 35.19 11.24
CA LYS A 245 -1.17 34.69 10.40
C LYS A 245 -1.49 33.22 10.68
N LEU A 246 -0.48 32.36 10.90
CA LEU A 246 -0.70 30.97 11.31
C LEU A 246 -1.43 30.94 12.65
N ALA A 247 -0.95 31.71 13.65
CA ALA A 247 -1.59 31.77 14.96
C ALA A 247 -3.05 32.24 14.88
N ARG A 248 -3.32 33.29 14.09
CA ARG A 248 -4.69 33.79 13.85
C ARG A 248 -5.58 32.75 13.20
N ARG A 249 -5.09 32.04 12.17
CA ARG A 249 -5.89 31.01 11.48
C ARG A 249 -6.06 29.73 12.26
N ALA A 250 -5.05 29.30 13.00
CA ALA A 250 -5.14 28.15 13.91
C ALA A 250 -6.17 28.41 15.02
N LYS A 251 -6.20 29.64 15.55
CA LYS A 251 -7.23 30.07 16.50
C LYS A 251 -8.63 30.03 15.86
N ALA A 252 -8.81 30.64 14.70
CA ALA A 252 -10.09 30.66 14.01
C ALA A 252 -10.60 29.24 13.65
N LEU A 253 -9.69 28.37 13.19
CA LEU A 253 -10.03 26.97 12.93
C LEU A 253 -10.51 26.26 14.21
N ASN A 254 -9.82 26.43 15.34
CA ASN A 254 -10.26 25.86 16.61
C ASN A 254 -11.63 26.37 17.07
N GLU A 255 -11.90 27.66 16.92
CA GLU A 255 -13.21 28.23 17.26
C GLU A 255 -14.33 27.60 16.42
N LEU A 256 -14.12 27.45 15.12
CA LEU A 256 -15.11 26.86 14.20
C LEU A 256 -15.28 25.34 14.38
N LEU A 257 -14.22 24.61 14.72
CA LEU A 257 -14.30 23.17 15.00
C LEU A 257 -15.11 22.85 16.28
N LEU A 258 -15.22 23.81 17.19
CA LEU A 258 -16.01 23.66 18.42
C LEU A 258 -17.52 23.86 18.20
N GLU A 259 -17.94 24.40 17.05
CA GLU A 259 -19.34 24.67 16.77
C GLU A 259 -20.13 23.40 16.39
N ASP A 260 -19.47 22.40 15.79
CA ASP A 260 -20.08 21.12 15.44
C ASP A 260 -19.80 20.07 16.53
N THR A 261 -20.68 20.05 17.55
CA THR A 261 -20.53 19.18 18.73
C THR A 261 -21.36 17.90 18.69
N SER A 262 -21.98 17.59 17.54
CA SER A 262 -23.03 16.57 17.45
C SER A 262 -22.54 15.16 17.84
N ASP A 263 -21.28 14.81 17.60
CA ASP A 263 -20.66 13.53 17.98
C ASP A 263 -19.40 13.70 18.85
N GLY A 264 -19.35 14.80 19.61
CA GLY A 264 -18.09 15.29 20.18
C GLY A 264 -17.56 16.43 19.32
N TYR A 265 -16.30 16.82 19.52
CA TYR A 265 -15.71 17.95 18.80
C TYR A 265 -14.28 17.66 18.37
N TRP A 266 -13.87 18.33 17.30
CA TRP A 266 -12.50 18.32 16.83
C TRP A 266 -11.74 19.50 17.40
N ARG A 267 -10.43 19.32 17.60
CA ARG A 267 -9.54 20.39 18.03
C ARG A 267 -8.22 20.28 17.28
N LEU A 268 -7.77 21.40 16.71
CA LEU A 268 -6.40 21.58 16.28
C LEU A 268 -5.51 21.73 17.51
N LYS A 269 -4.66 20.72 17.74
CA LYS A 269 -3.70 20.73 18.84
C LYS A 269 -2.39 21.39 18.46
N ASP A 270 -1.88 21.07 17.28
CA ASP A 270 -0.61 21.58 16.79
C ASP A 270 -0.60 21.69 15.26
N CYS A 271 0.23 22.59 14.74
CA CYS A 271 0.45 22.84 13.32
C CYS A 271 1.79 23.54 13.13
N ALA A 272 2.67 23.01 12.28
CA ALA A 272 4.00 23.59 12.11
C ALA A 272 4.01 24.84 11.21
N SER A 273 3.24 24.84 10.12
CA SER A 273 3.25 25.96 9.17
C SER A 273 1.95 26.10 8.38
N LEU A 274 1.83 27.22 7.66
CA LEU A 274 0.69 27.54 6.80
C LEU A 274 1.20 27.98 5.43
N ASP A 275 0.85 27.22 4.39
CA ASP A 275 1.16 27.52 3.00
C ASP A 275 -0.11 27.90 2.24
N GLY A 276 -0.28 29.18 1.93
CA GLY A 276 -1.52 29.68 1.32
C GLY A 276 -2.71 29.51 2.26
N ARG A 277 -3.42 28.38 2.17
CA ARG A 277 -4.54 27.94 3.03
C ARG A 277 -4.42 26.48 3.48
N ILE A 278 -3.29 25.85 3.18
CA ILE A 278 -2.98 24.48 3.56
C ILE A 278 -2.18 24.56 4.86
N PHE A 279 -2.70 23.95 5.91
CA PHE A 279 -1.97 23.77 7.15
C PHE A 279 -1.04 22.57 6.99
N ARG A 280 0.22 22.68 7.44
CA ARG A 280 1.20 21.60 7.33
C ARG A 280 1.64 21.08 8.67
N GLU A 281 1.93 19.77 8.72
CA GLU A 281 2.24 19.00 9.93
C GLU A 281 1.22 19.26 11.05
N VAL A 282 0.00 18.82 10.80
CA VAL A 282 -1.15 19.07 11.65
C VAL A 282 -1.41 17.90 12.58
N GLN A 283 -1.66 18.23 13.85
CA GLN A 283 -2.23 17.32 14.83
C GLN A 283 -3.68 17.74 15.17
N LEU A 284 -4.65 16.88 14.83
CA LEU A 284 -6.04 17.01 15.28
C LEU A 284 -6.35 16.02 16.41
N GLU A 285 -7.14 16.45 17.39
CA GLU A 285 -7.71 15.58 18.42
C GLU A 285 -9.24 15.52 18.22
N HIS A 286 -9.80 14.31 18.18
CA HIS A 286 -11.24 14.12 18.35
C HIS A 286 -11.53 13.85 19.82
N ARG A 287 -12.43 14.62 20.40
CA ARG A 287 -12.92 14.38 21.76
C ARG A 287 -14.38 14.01 21.70
N GLY A 288 -14.73 12.90 22.34
CA GLY A 288 -16.11 12.45 22.45
C GLY A 288 -16.95 13.46 23.25
N ARG A 289 -18.26 13.22 23.32
CA ARG A 289 -19.19 14.06 24.07
C ARG A 289 -18.87 14.18 25.57
N ASP A 290 -18.18 13.18 26.13
CA ASP A 290 -17.71 13.20 27.53
C ASP A 290 -16.38 13.95 27.71
N GLY A 291 -15.85 14.55 26.64
CA GLY A 291 -14.59 15.28 26.61
C GLY A 291 -13.34 14.39 26.60
N LYS A 292 -13.50 13.06 26.64
CA LYS A 292 -12.38 12.13 26.53
C LYS A 292 -11.81 12.11 25.12
N LEU A 293 -10.51 11.89 25.03
CA LEU A 293 -9.81 11.76 23.77
C LEU A 293 -10.15 10.39 23.14
N ASP A 294 -10.79 10.41 21.97
CA ASP A 294 -11.13 9.19 21.24
C ASP A 294 -10.03 8.78 20.28
N LYS A 295 -9.52 9.75 19.51
CA LYS A 295 -8.49 9.54 18.49
C LYS A 295 -7.68 10.81 18.24
N ARG A 296 -6.45 10.63 17.78
CA ARG A 296 -5.61 11.70 17.24
C ARG A 296 -5.36 11.45 15.77
N LEU A 297 -5.32 12.51 14.97
CA LEU A 297 -4.88 12.46 13.59
C LEU A 297 -3.59 13.25 13.48
N PHE A 298 -2.62 12.70 12.78
CA PHE A 298 -1.37 13.34 12.42
C PHE A 298 -1.32 13.35 10.90
N THR A 299 -1.14 14.51 10.29
CA THR A 299 -1.17 14.65 8.83
C THR A 299 -0.19 15.71 8.37
N ASP A 300 0.43 15.52 7.21
CA ASP A 300 1.35 16.51 6.67
C ASP A 300 0.63 17.67 6.02
N GLN A 301 -0.61 17.47 5.55
CA GLN A 301 -1.41 18.54 4.97
C GLN A 301 -2.87 18.46 5.39
N LEU A 302 -3.42 19.61 5.79
CA LEU A 302 -4.84 19.82 6.03
C LEU A 302 -5.33 20.97 5.15
N SER A 303 -6.36 20.70 4.35
CA SER A 303 -7.08 21.72 3.59
C SER A 303 -8.58 21.67 3.88
N VAL A 304 -9.25 22.80 3.71
CA VAL A 304 -10.68 22.95 3.99
C VAL A 304 -11.41 23.22 2.68
N GLN A 305 -12.51 22.50 2.45
CA GLN A 305 -13.37 22.67 1.28
C GLN A 305 -14.85 22.76 1.68
N ALA A 306 -15.65 23.46 0.89
CA ALA A 306 -17.09 23.47 1.06
C ALA A 306 -17.66 22.14 0.57
N GLY A 307 -18.68 21.61 1.26
CA GLY A 307 -19.42 20.45 0.79
C GLY A 307 -20.23 20.78 -0.47
N GLU A 308 -20.14 19.93 -1.49
CA GLU A 308 -20.79 20.15 -2.80
C GLU A 308 -22.25 19.62 -2.87
N GLN A 309 -22.85 19.18 -1.77
CA GLN A 309 -24.22 18.64 -1.78
C GLN A 309 -25.29 19.68 -1.44
N ASP A 310 -26.23 19.82 -2.36
CA ASP A 310 -27.43 20.67 -2.27
C ASP A 310 -28.20 20.41 -0.97
N ALA A 311 -28.51 21.50 -0.26
CA ALA A 311 -29.37 21.64 0.93
C ALA A 311 -28.74 21.58 2.34
N SER A 312 -27.49 21.18 2.52
CA SER A 312 -26.75 21.47 3.77
C SER A 312 -25.29 21.82 3.46
N SER A 313 -24.97 23.12 3.47
CA SER A 313 -23.64 23.68 3.16
C SER A 313 -22.61 23.37 4.25
N GLY A 314 -22.32 22.09 4.49
CA GLY A 314 -21.30 21.66 5.44
C GLY A 314 -19.89 21.93 4.95
N VAL A 315 -18.91 21.59 5.79
CA VAL A 315 -17.48 21.77 5.50
C VAL A 315 -16.77 20.42 5.52
N ILE A 316 -15.85 20.21 4.58
CA ILE A 316 -15.00 19.02 4.51
C ILE A 316 -13.57 19.43 4.82
N LEU A 317 -12.99 18.81 5.84
CA LEU A 317 -11.55 18.83 6.09
C LEU A 317 -10.92 17.68 5.33
N ARG A 318 -10.02 17.98 4.40
CA ARG A 318 -9.23 16.98 3.66
C ARG A 318 -7.83 16.93 4.26
N LEU A 319 -7.50 15.78 4.81
CA LEU A 319 -6.19 15.44 5.35
C LEU A 319 -5.50 14.50 4.37
N SER A 320 -4.21 14.72 4.11
CA SER A 320 -3.40 13.87 3.25
C SER A 320 -2.05 13.57 3.86
N GLU A 321 -1.56 12.36 3.59
CA GLU A 321 -0.33 11.77 4.10
C GLU A 321 -0.27 11.83 5.62
N GLY A 322 -0.74 10.76 6.26
CA GLY A 322 -0.91 10.78 7.71
C GLY A 322 -1.39 9.48 8.31
N VAL A 323 -1.50 9.52 9.63
CA VAL A 323 -1.88 8.39 10.47
C VAL A 323 -2.94 8.83 11.49
N GLN A 324 -3.80 7.90 11.86
CA GLN A 324 -4.69 8.03 12.99
C GLN A 324 -4.18 7.15 14.15
N ASP A 325 -4.11 7.74 15.33
CA ASP A 325 -3.91 7.04 16.60
C ASP A 325 -5.28 6.84 17.24
N VAL A 326 -5.74 5.58 17.25
CA VAL A 326 -6.97 5.18 17.92
C VAL A 326 -6.59 4.36 19.14
N ARG A 327 -6.66 4.97 20.32
CA ARG A 327 -6.37 4.32 21.62
C ARG A 327 -4.96 3.70 21.69
N GLY A 328 -3.96 4.36 21.11
CA GLY A 328 -2.57 3.90 21.08
C GLY A 328 -2.22 3.03 19.87
N GLU A 329 -3.20 2.69 19.03
CA GLU A 329 -2.97 1.94 17.80
C GLU A 329 -2.86 2.92 16.62
N LEU A 330 -1.67 2.99 16.03
CA LEU A 330 -1.42 3.78 14.83
C LEU A 330 -1.91 3.04 13.59
N ARG A 331 -2.69 3.75 12.77
CA ARG A 331 -3.18 3.25 11.48
C ARG A 331 -2.95 4.31 10.41
N PRO A 332 -2.41 3.95 9.24
CA PRO A 332 -2.29 4.88 8.12
C PRO A 332 -3.67 5.32 7.62
N PHE A 333 -3.72 6.48 6.99
CA PHE A 333 -4.89 6.86 6.21
C PHE A 333 -5.08 5.94 5.00
N LEU A 334 -6.33 5.59 4.72
CA LEU A 334 -6.65 4.76 3.56
C LEU A 334 -6.27 5.54 2.29
N GLN A 335 -5.42 4.93 1.44
CA GLN A 335 -4.87 5.59 0.25
C GLN A 335 -4.18 6.95 0.54
N GLY A 336 -3.62 7.12 1.75
CA GLY A 336 -2.97 8.37 2.14
C GLY A 336 -3.94 9.53 2.40
N ARG A 337 -5.26 9.29 2.45
CA ARG A 337 -6.26 10.36 2.57
C ARG A 337 -7.26 10.09 3.69
N PHE A 338 -7.62 11.15 4.41
CA PHE A 338 -8.69 11.12 5.41
C PHE A 338 -9.56 12.35 5.25
N SER A 339 -10.88 12.19 5.41
CA SER A 339 -11.82 13.30 5.31
C SER A 339 -12.71 13.37 6.53
N ILE A 340 -12.84 14.56 7.10
CA ILE A 340 -13.80 14.86 8.17
C ILE A 340 -14.89 15.71 7.56
N PHE A 341 -16.13 15.23 7.61
CA PHE A 341 -17.29 15.99 7.21
C PHE A 341 -17.94 16.63 8.44
N LEU A 342 -18.14 17.94 8.38
CA LEU A 342 -18.78 18.76 9.40
C LEU A 342 -20.12 19.25 8.86
N PRO A 343 -21.22 18.49 9.06
CA PRO A 343 -22.51 18.83 8.48
C PRO A 343 -23.12 20.11 9.07
N GLY A 344 -22.79 20.45 10.31
CA GLY A 344 -23.32 21.64 11.00
C GLY A 344 -22.54 22.93 10.76
N ALA A 345 -21.40 22.86 10.06
CA ALA A 345 -20.50 23.98 9.88
C ALA A 345 -21.07 25.05 8.92
N ASP A 346 -21.04 26.32 9.33
CA ASP A 346 -21.42 27.44 8.46
C ASP A 346 -20.31 27.82 7.47
N ALA A 347 -20.43 27.40 6.21
CA ALA A 347 -19.49 27.76 5.16
C ALA A 347 -19.22 29.29 5.04
N GLY A 348 -20.17 30.15 5.42
CA GLY A 348 -19.99 31.60 5.47
C GLY A 348 -18.93 32.03 6.50
N ALA A 349 -19.07 31.59 7.74
CA ALA A 349 -18.10 31.83 8.81
C ALA A 349 -16.70 31.31 8.45
N TRP A 350 -16.61 30.12 7.84
CA TRP A 350 -15.34 29.53 7.41
C TRP A 350 -14.66 30.29 6.25
N ARG A 351 -15.44 30.88 5.32
CA ARG A 351 -14.89 31.83 4.32
C ARG A 351 -14.43 33.13 4.97
N GLY A 352 -15.19 33.68 5.92
CA GLY A 352 -14.84 34.88 6.67
C GLY A 352 -13.52 34.75 7.45
N ALA A 353 -13.25 33.55 7.98
CA ALA A 353 -11.99 33.20 8.64
C ALA A 353 -10.81 33.01 7.65
N GLY A 354 -11.07 33.04 6.34
CA GLY A 354 -10.06 32.82 5.30
C GLY A 354 -9.60 31.37 5.15
N LEU A 355 -10.41 30.41 5.61
CA LEU A 355 -10.14 28.97 5.53
C LEU A 355 -10.71 28.34 4.25
N LEU A 356 -11.85 28.84 3.76
CA LEU A 356 -12.49 28.41 2.50
C LEU A 356 -12.26 29.36 1.33
N ARG A 357 -12.33 28.84 0.10
CA ARG A 357 -12.37 29.62 -1.17
C ARG A 357 -13.60 30.49 -1.27
#